data_AF-A0ABD1EG35-F1
#
_entry.id   AF-A0ABD1EG35-F1
#
_cell.length_a   1.000
_cell.length_b   1.000
_cell.length_c   1.000
_cell.angle_alpha   90.00
_cell.angle_beta   90.00
_cell.angle_gamma   90.00
#
_symmetry.space_group_name_H-M   'P 1'
#
loop_
_entity.id
_entity.type
_entity.pdbx_description
1 polymer ?
#
loop_
_entity_poly.entity_id
_entity_poly.type
_entity_poly.pdbx_seq_one_letter_code
_entity_poly.pdbx_strand_id
1 'polypeptide(L)'
;MKRAQIELLGLFGIDPKASLRKISTATGISLGFVHKVTKLHKFRPYKIQICQALTEDDFERKIEFCEQMTKHFSKISALVMNAFSI
;
A
#
# COMPACT_ATOMS: atom_id res chain seq x y z
N MET A 1 31.64 8.77 -8.67
CA MET A 1 30.18 8.91 -8.89
C MET A 1 29.40 7.58 -8.89
N LYS A 2 29.83 6.52 -9.60
CA LYS A 2 29.08 5.24 -9.64
C LYS A 2 28.90 4.54 -8.28
N ARG A 3 29.92 4.57 -7.39
CA ARG A 3 29.84 3.94 -6.05
C ARG A 3 28.73 4.54 -5.18
N ALA A 4 28.65 5.86 -5.09
CA ALA A 4 27.62 6.56 -4.32
C ALA A 4 26.20 6.27 -4.83
N GLN A 5 26.03 6.01 -6.14
CA GLN A 5 24.73 5.61 -6.69
C GLN A 5 24.34 4.19 -6.24
N ILE A 6 25.29 3.25 -6.29
CA ILE A 6 25.07 1.86 -5.86
C ILE A 6 24.72 1.80 -4.38
N GLU A 7 25.48 2.51 -3.54
CA GLU A 7 25.23 2.61 -2.11
C GLU A 7 23.83 3.17 -1.82
N LEU A 8 23.48 4.28 -2.46
CA LEU A 8 22.20 4.95 -2.30
C LEU A 8 21.02 4.06 -2.74
N LEU A 9 21.15 3.34 -3.85
CA LEU A 9 20.14 2.38 -4.30
C LEU A 9 20.05 1.15 -3.38
N GLY A 10 21.19 0.69 -2.85
CA GLY A 10 21.24 -0.40 -1.86
C GLY A 10 20.44 -0.08 -0.60
N LEU A 11 20.54 1.16 -0.11
CA LEU A 11 19.75 1.64 1.04
C LEU A 11 18.24 1.57 0.77
N PHE A 12 17.81 1.92 -0.44
CA PHE A 12 16.41 1.78 -0.85
C PHE A 12 15.98 0.33 -1.07
N GLY A 13 16.91 -0.59 -1.36
CA GLY A 13 16.63 -2.02 -1.38
C GLY A 13 16.32 -2.59 0.01
N ILE A 14 16.99 -2.06 1.04
CA ILE A 14 16.80 -2.45 2.45
C ILE A 14 15.51 -1.85 3.02
N ASP A 15 15.31 -0.53 2.84
CA ASP A 15 14.10 0.18 3.27
C ASP A 15 13.46 0.91 2.07
N PRO A 16 12.59 0.24 1.31
CA PRO A 16 11.91 0.83 0.15
C PRO A 16 11.01 2.02 0.50
N LYS A 17 10.64 2.17 1.79
CA LYS A 17 9.77 3.24 2.29
C LYS A 17 10.56 4.44 2.82
N ALA A 18 11.89 4.36 2.84
CA ALA A 18 12.72 5.47 3.27
C ALA A 18 12.45 6.71 2.41
N SER A 19 12.27 7.86 3.05
CA SER A 19 12.15 9.12 2.31
C SER A 19 13.51 9.53 1.73
N LEU A 20 13.48 10.24 0.61
CA LEU A 20 14.71 10.77 0.00
C LEU A 20 15.50 11.66 0.98
N ARG A 21 14.77 12.38 1.85
CA ARG A 21 15.35 13.23 2.91
C ARG A 21 16.02 12.40 4.01
N LYS A 22 15.39 11.30 4.44
CA LYS A 22 15.98 10.36 5.41
C LYS A 22 17.30 9.80 4.90
N ILE A 23 17.35 9.38 3.63
CA ILE A 23 18.59 8.88 3.00
C ILE A 23 19.65 9.97 2.86
N SER A 24 19.24 11.19 2.49
CA SER A 24 20.15 12.35 2.40
C SER A 24 20.81 12.66 3.74
N THR A 25 20.03 12.69 4.83
CA THR A 25 20.56 12.92 6.18
C THR A 25 21.48 11.78 6.64
N ALA A 26 21.11 10.51 6.35
CA ALA A 26 21.90 9.35 6.78
C ALA A 26 23.24 9.22 6.05
N THR A 27 23.31 9.63 4.78
CA THR A 27 24.51 9.48 3.95
C THR A 27 25.33 10.76 3.81
N GLY A 28 24.81 11.90 4.27
CA GLY A 28 25.41 13.22 4.04
C GLY A 28 25.36 13.68 2.57
N ILE A 29 24.74 12.91 1.69
CA ILE A 29 24.60 13.22 0.27
C ILE A 29 23.50 14.28 0.11
N SER A 30 23.72 15.27 -0.76
CA SER A 30 22.73 16.30 -1.01
C SER A 30 21.42 15.73 -1.56
N LEU A 31 20.30 16.25 -1.07
CA LEU A 31 18.96 15.81 -1.49
C LEU A 31 18.76 15.87 -3.01
N GLY A 32 19.30 16.91 -3.66
CA GLY A 32 19.26 17.04 -5.13
C GLY A 32 19.95 15.88 -5.86
N PHE A 33 21.07 15.39 -5.34
CA PHE A 33 21.74 14.21 -5.89
C PHE A 33 20.90 12.95 -5.67
N VAL A 34 20.31 12.75 -4.49
CA VAL A 34 19.40 11.63 -4.21
C VAL A 34 18.22 11.62 -5.19
N HIS A 35 17.63 12.79 -5.47
CA HIS A 35 16.58 12.95 -6.49
C HIS A 35 17.07 12.59 -7.90
N LYS A 36 18.29 13.01 -8.27
CA LYS A 36 18.86 12.72 -9.59
C LYS A 36 19.06 11.21 -9.79
N VAL A 37 19.59 10.52 -8.78
CA VAL A 37 19.85 9.06 -8.85
C VAL A 37 18.53 8.28 -8.91
N THR A 38 17.58 8.58 -8.03
CA THR A 38 16.28 7.89 -8.04
C THR A 38 15.52 8.09 -9.34
N LYS A 39 15.55 9.28 -9.95
CA LYS A 39 14.99 9.52 -11.29
C LYS A 39 15.73 8.74 -12.38
N LEU A 40 17.06 8.75 -12.37
CA LEU A 40 17.90 8.06 -13.36
C LEU A 40 17.60 6.55 -13.42
N HIS A 41 17.42 5.92 -12.26
CA HIS A 41 17.15 4.49 -12.14
C HIS A 41 15.65 4.15 -12.11
N LYS A 42 14.77 5.11 -12.41
CA LYS A 42 13.30 4.94 -12.40
C LYS A 42 12.75 4.43 -11.05
N PHE A 43 13.49 4.63 -9.96
CA PHE A 43 13.09 4.23 -8.62
C PHE A 43 12.03 5.21 -8.08
N ARG A 44 10.96 4.68 -7.50
CA ARG A 44 9.80 5.45 -7.02
C ARG A 44 9.40 4.95 -5.61
N PRO A 45 10.04 5.44 -4.53
CA PRO A 45 9.84 4.97 -3.15
C PRO A 45 8.42 5.16 -2.59
N TYR A 46 7.51 5.77 -3.36
CA TYR A 46 6.11 6.01 -2.99
C TYR A 46 5.12 5.41 -3.99
N LYS A 47 5.57 4.55 -4.91
CA LYS A 47 4.62 3.82 -5.75
C LYS A 47 3.83 2.84 -4.89
N ILE A 48 2.54 2.71 -5.23
CA ILE A 48 1.57 1.80 -4.62
C ILE A 48 2.24 0.45 -4.37
N GLN A 49 2.41 0.10 -3.10
CA GLN A 49 2.73 -1.27 -2.74
C GLN A 49 1.44 -2.07 -2.89
N ILE A 50 1.50 -3.19 -3.62
CA ILE A 50 0.42 -4.16 -3.65
C ILE A 50 0.42 -4.83 -2.27
N CYS A 51 -0.29 -4.23 -1.31
CA CYS A 51 -0.36 -4.74 0.07
C CYS A 51 -1.17 -6.03 0.19
N GLN A 52 -1.94 -6.37 -0.85
CA GLN A 52 -2.71 -7.60 -0.95
C GLN A 52 -2.45 -8.22 -2.32
N ALA A 53 -1.67 -9.31 -2.35
CA ALA A 53 -1.70 -10.21 -3.48
C ALA A 53 -3.06 -10.92 -3.42
N LEU A 54 -3.98 -10.53 -4.30
CA LEU A 54 -5.26 -11.24 -4.43
C LEU A 54 -4.96 -12.67 -4.89
N THR A 55 -5.41 -13.64 -4.11
CA THR A 55 -5.46 -15.05 -4.47
C THR A 55 -6.68 -15.31 -5.36
N GLU A 56 -6.68 -16.41 -6.10
CA GLU A 56 -7.78 -16.74 -7.03
C GLU A 56 -9.14 -16.79 -6.30
N ASP A 57 -9.19 -17.31 -5.07
CA ASP A 57 -10.44 -17.39 -4.29
C ASP A 57 -10.85 -16.07 -3.60
N ASP A 58 -10.00 -15.05 -3.54
CA ASP A 58 -10.36 -13.80 -2.84
C ASP A 58 -11.55 -13.09 -3.50
N PHE A 59 -11.80 -13.33 -4.79
CA PHE A 59 -12.98 -12.82 -5.46
C PHE A 59 -14.26 -13.47 -4.94
N GLU A 60 -14.27 -14.80 -4.83
CA GLU A 60 -15.42 -15.54 -4.32
C GLU A 60 -15.68 -15.23 -2.85
N ARG A 61 -14.65 -15.21 -2.00
CA ARG A 61 -14.77 -14.85 -0.59
C ARG A 61 -15.32 -13.44 -0.37
N LYS A 62 -14.98 -12.48 -1.24
CA LYS A 62 -15.54 -11.11 -1.19
C LYS A 62 -17.01 -11.08 -1.56
N ILE A 63 -17.42 -11.84 -2.57
CA ILE A 63 -18.84 -11.95 -2.96
C ILE A 63 -19.62 -12.60 -1.81
N GLU A 64 -19.12 -13.69 -1.26
CA GLU A 64 -19.75 -14.40 -0.14
C GLU A 64 -19.93 -13.48 1.07
N PHE A 65 -18.91 -12.71 1.43
CA PHE A 65 -19.01 -11.72 2.50
C PHE A 65 -20.12 -10.70 2.25
N CYS A 66 -20.18 -10.13 1.04
CA CYS A 66 -21.22 -9.17 0.67
C CYS A 66 -22.61 -9.79 0.77
N GLU A 67 -22.81 -11.02 0.28
CA GLU A 67 -24.08 -11.73 0.38
C GLU A 67 -24.49 -12.00 1.83
N GLN A 68 -23.54 -12.45 2.66
CA GLN A 68 -23.79 -12.69 4.09
C GLN A 68 -24.21 -11.41 4.81
N MET A 69 -23.55 -10.29 4.50
CA MET A 69 -23.91 -8.99 5.06
C MET A 69 -25.27 -8.51 4.57
N THR A 70 -25.57 -8.61 3.27
CA THR A 70 -26.90 -8.27 2.74
C THR A 70 -28.00 -9.10 3.39
N LYS A 71 -27.78 -10.42 3.59
CA LYS A 71 -28.71 -11.30 4.30
C LYS A 71 -28.87 -10.89 5.78
N HIS A 72 -27.80 -10.46 6.42
CA HIS A 72 -27.85 -9.99 7.80
C HIS A 72 -28.67 -8.70 7.92
N PHE A 73 -28.40 -7.72 7.06
CA PHE A 73 -29.12 -6.44 7.04
C PHE A 73 -30.60 -6.59 6.66
N SER A 74 -30.93 -7.47 5.71
CA SER A 74 -32.33 -7.73 5.34
C SER A 74 -33.11 -8.40 6.48
N LYS A 75 -32.50 -9.35 7.19
CA LYS A 75 -33.09 -9.95 8.40
C LYS A 75 -33.30 -8.92 9.50
N ILE A 76 -32.33 -8.04 9.75
CA ILE A 76 -32.47 -6.94 10.72
C ILE A 76 -33.62 -6.02 10.32
N SER A 77 -33.68 -5.61 9.05
CA SER A 77 -34.76 -4.77 8.54
C SER A 77 -36.13 -5.43 8.72
N ALA A 78 -36.26 -6.72 8.41
CA ALA A 78 -37.51 -7.46 8.61
C ALA A 78 -37.91 -7.55 10.09
N LEU A 79 -36.95 -7.79 10.99
CA LEU A 79 -37.20 -7.81 12.44
C LEU A 79 -37.67 -6.43 12.96
N VAL A 80 -37.06 -5.36 12.47
CA VAL A 80 -37.43 -3.97 12.79
C VAL A 80 -38.85 -3.68 12.31
N MET A 81 -39.19 -3.95 11.05
CA MET A 81 -40.52 -3.65 10.49
C MET A 81 -41.64 -4.45 11.18
N ASN A 82 -41.35 -5.68 11.61
CA ASN A 82 -42.29 -6.50 12.38
C ASN A 82 -42.43 -6.04 13.84
N ALA A 83 -41.40 -5.43 14.43
CA ALA A 83 -41.44 -4.91 15.79
C ALA A 83 -42.18 -3.55 15.92
N PHE A 84 -42.29 -2.80 14.81
CA PHE A 84 -42.94 -1.48 14.78
C PHE A 84 -44.36 -1.49 14.18
N SER A 85 -44.95 -2.67 13.90
CA SER A 85 -46.32 -2.82 13.38
C SER A 85 -47.35 -3.24 14.45
N ILE A 86 -47.19 -2.82 15.71
CA ILE A 86 -48.20 -2.94 16.78
C ILE A 86 -48.77 -1.55 17.07
#